data_AF-A0A2V6JZR3-F1
#
_entry.id   AF-A0A2V6JZR3-F1
#
_cell.length_a   1.000
_cell.length_b   1.000
_cell.length_c   1.000
_cell.angle_alpha   90.00
_cell.angle_beta   90.00
_cell.angle_gamma   90.00
#
_symmetry.space_group_name_H-M   'P 1'
#
loop_
_entity.id
_entity.type
_entity.pdbx_description
1 polymer ?
#
loop_
_entity_poly.entity_id
_entity_poly.type
_entity_poly.pdbx_seq_one_letter_code
_entity_poly.pdbx_strand_id
1 'polypeptide(L)'
;MITRDDIIVRTIVDLPKEQIRKLALLCRRENISRAEAVRRAIDRFLRVSPASDLRPFFGASRTRGNISRHVAALRGEWSRRRPAGRGSRS
;
A
#
# COMPACT_ATOMS: atom_id res chain seq x y z
N MET A 1 -1.47 -17.61 -6.26
CA MET A 1 -2.05 -16.75 -5.20
C MET A 1 -1.46 -15.37 -5.42
N ILE A 2 -2.27 -14.40 -5.85
CA ILE A 2 -1.82 -13.02 -6.08
C ILE A 2 -1.94 -12.30 -4.74
N THR A 3 -0.82 -11.87 -4.17
CA THR A 3 -0.77 -11.09 -2.93
C THR A 3 -1.04 -9.61 -3.22
N ARG A 4 -1.42 -8.83 -2.20
CA ARG A 4 -1.68 -7.38 -2.38
C ARG A 4 -0.46 -6.61 -2.89
N ASP A 5 0.73 -7.15 -2.66
CA ASP A 5 2.01 -6.60 -3.13
C ASP A 5 2.24 -6.79 -4.66
N ASP A 6 1.49 -7.68 -5.31
CA ASP A 6 1.56 -7.90 -6.76
C ASP A 6 0.74 -6.88 -7.57
N ILE A 7 0.01 -5.97 -6.91
CA ILE A 7 -0.80 -4.95 -7.58
C ILE A 7 0.08 -3.74 -7.92
N ILE A 8 0.59 -3.70 -9.15
CA ILE A 8 1.29 -2.53 -9.68
C ILE A 8 0.27 -1.44 -10.00
N VAL A 9 0.34 -0.31 -9.29
CA VAL A 9 -0.49 0.87 -9.53
C VAL A 9 0.23 1.84 -10.45
N ARG A 10 -0.47 2.40 -11.44
CA ARG A 10 0.07 3.48 -12.29
C ARG A 10 -0.07 4.82 -11.57
N THR A 11 1.06 5.45 -11.25
CA THR A 11 1.12 6.78 -10.65
C THR A 11 1.62 7.80 -11.67
N ILE A 12 0.92 8.93 -11.79
CA ILE A 12 1.37 10.08 -12.58
C ILE A 12 2.03 11.05 -11.60
N VAL A 13 3.24 11.49 -11.92
CA VAL A 13 4.02 12.42 -11.10
C VAL A 13 4.57 13.53 -11.98
N ASP A 14 4.49 14.76 -11.50
CA ASP A 14 5.12 15.90 -12.15
C ASP A 14 6.58 16.01 -11.71
N LEU A 15 7.48 16.13 -12.69
CA LEU A 15 8.91 16.28 -12.45
C LEU A 15 9.45 17.47 -13.25
N PRO A 16 10.32 18.30 -12.65
CA PRO A 16 11.13 19.28 -13.37
C PRO A 16 11.76 18.70 -14.65
N LYS A 17 11.71 19.48 -15.74
CA LYS A 17 12.26 19.08 -17.06
C LYS A 17 13.72 18.62 -16.97
N GLU A 18 14.52 19.26 -16.14
CA GLU A 18 15.92 18.89 -15.92
C GLU A 18 16.08 17.52 -15.26
N GLN A 19 15.19 17.15 -14.34
CA GLN A 19 15.21 15.80 -13.74
C GLN A 19 14.82 14.75 -14.78
N ILE A 20 13.86 15.04 -15.66
CA ILE A 20 13.48 14.13 -16.76
C ILE A 20 14.68 13.91 -17.71
N ARG A 21 15.42 14.97 -18.06
CA ARG A 21 16.62 14.89 -18.90
C ARG A 21 17.71 14.03 -18.27
N LYS A 22 18.04 14.28 -16.99
CA LYS A 22 19.04 13.51 -16.24
C LYS A 22 18.62 12.04 -16.10
N LEU A 23 17.35 11.78 -15.82
CA LEU A 23 16.80 10.42 -15.74
C LEU A 23 16.93 9.68 -17.07
N ALA A 24 16.63 10.35 -18.20
CA ALA A 24 16.76 9.75 -19.53
C ALA A 24 18.20 9.36 -19.85
N LEU A 25 19.18 10.20 -19.49
CA LEU A 25 20.60 9.90 -19.67
C LEU A 25 21.01 8.68 -18.83
N LEU A 26 20.57 8.61 -17.58
CA LEU A 26 20.82 7.46 -16.70
C LEU A 26 20.24 6.17 -17.26
N CYS A 27 19.00 6.21 -17.74
CA CYS A 27 18.33 5.04 -18.33
C CYS A 27 19.09 4.51 -19.55
N ARG A 28 19.59 5.41 -20.41
CA ARG A 28 20.42 5.02 -21.57
C ARG A 28 21.75 4.42 -21.15
N ARG A 29 22.43 5.04 -20.18
CA ARG A 29 23.73 4.57 -19.67
C ARG A 29 23.63 3.18 -19.04
N GLU A 30 22.58 2.92 -18.28
CA GLU A 30 22.40 1.66 -17.55
C GLU A 30 21.57 0.62 -18.30
N ASN A 31 21.08 0.96 -19.50
CA ASN A 31 20.22 0.12 -20.32
C ASN A 31 18.98 -0.42 -19.58
N ILE A 32 18.30 0.47 -18.83
CA ILE A 32 17.11 0.14 -18.04
C ILE A 32 15.91 0.98 -18.46
N SER A 33 14.70 0.47 -18.17
CA SER A 33 13.48 1.24 -18.38
C SER A 33 13.37 2.42 -17.39
N ARG A 34 12.65 3.48 -17.81
CA ARG A 34 12.36 4.63 -16.94
C ARG A 34 11.66 4.24 -15.65
N ALA A 35 10.69 3.34 -15.73
CA ALA A 35 9.96 2.84 -14.56
C ALA A 35 10.89 2.11 -13.58
N GLU A 36 11.84 1.32 -14.11
CA GLU A 36 12.82 0.63 -13.29
C GLU A 36 13.79 1.58 -12.59
N ALA A 37 14.26 2.61 -13.29
CA ALA A 37 15.08 3.66 -12.70
C ALA A 37 14.36 4.35 -11.52
N VAL A 38 13.06 4.65 -11.68
CA VAL A 38 12.23 5.23 -10.61
C VAL A 38 12.05 4.26 -9.45
N ARG A 39 11.78 2.97 -9.70
CA ARG A 39 11.68 1.94 -8.64
C ARG A 39 12.97 1.84 -7.83
N ARG A 40 14.13 1.80 -8.49
CA ARG A 40 15.44 1.78 -7.82
C ARG A 40 15.71 3.04 -7.00
N ALA A 41 15.31 4.20 -7.52
CA ALA A 41 15.45 5.46 -6.79
C ALA A 41 14.61 5.47 -5.51
N ILE A 42 13.36 5.00 -5.58
CA ILE A 42 12.47 4.89 -4.41
C ILE A 42 13.00 3.86 -3.41
N ASP A 43 13.40 2.67 -3.88
CA ASP A 43 13.98 1.64 -3.02
C ASP A 43 15.21 2.16 -2.26
N ARG A 44 16.12 2.84 -2.97
CA ARG A 44 17.29 3.47 -2.34
C ARG A 44 16.90 4.56 -1.35
N PHE A 45 15.92 5.40 -1.68
CA PHE A 45 15.43 6.46 -0.80
C PHE A 45 14.86 5.89 0.50
N LEU A 46 14.03 4.84 0.41
CA LEU A 46 13.42 4.17 1.57
C LEU A 46 14.43 3.41 2.42
N ARG A 47 15.55 2.92 1.86
CA ARG A 47 16.63 2.32 2.66
C ARG A 47 17.36 3.36 3.52
N VAL A 48 17.56 4.56 2.99
CA VAL A 48 18.27 5.65 3.69
C VAL A 48 17.36 6.36 4.70
N SER A 49 16.08 6.48 4.38
CA SER A 49 15.06 7.02 5.27
C SER A 49 13.90 6.03 5.31
N PRO A 50 14.02 4.97 6.14
CA PRO A 50 12.90 4.07 6.34
C PRO A 50 11.74 4.93 6.82
N ALA A 51 10.59 4.81 6.16
CA ALA A 51 9.37 5.41 6.66
C ALA A 51 9.19 4.88 8.08
N SER A 52 9.53 5.71 9.06
CA SER A 52 9.42 5.36 10.47
C SER A 52 8.02 4.85 10.70
N ASP A 53 7.95 3.72 11.40
CA ASP A 53 6.75 3.01 11.81
C ASP A 53 5.44 3.75 11.49
N LEU A 54 4.66 3.27 10.52
CA LEU A 54 3.38 3.90 10.17
C LEU A 54 2.33 3.73 11.29
N ARG A 55 2.61 2.93 12.33
CA ARG A 55 1.74 2.69 13.50
C ARG A 55 1.22 4.00 14.14
N PRO A 56 2.03 5.04 14.41
CA PRO A 56 1.56 6.36 14.87
C PRO A 56 0.57 7.08 13.92
N PHE A 57 0.56 6.78 12.62
CA PHE A 57 -0.38 7.37 11.66
C PHE A 57 -1.67 6.55 11.49
N PHE A 58 -1.67 5.27 11.89
CA PHE A 58 -2.88 4.46 12.01
C PHE A 58 -3.76 5.00 13.16
N GLY A 59 -4.66 5.93 12.83
CA GLY A 59 -5.60 6.56 13.78
C GLY A 59 -5.57 8.08 13.82
N ALA A 60 -4.63 8.71 13.08
CA ALA A 60 -4.44 10.16 12.98
C ALA A 60 -5.33 10.84 11.92
N SER A 61 -6.13 10.06 11.16
CA SER A 61 -7.11 10.65 10.25
C SER A 61 -8.22 11.34 11.05
N ARG A 62 -8.35 12.66 10.83
CA ARG A 62 -9.27 13.58 11.51
C ARG A 62 -10.74 13.35 11.15
N THR A 63 -11.05 12.37 10.29
CA THR A 63 -12.40 11.98 9.88
C THR A 63 -12.94 10.85 10.76
N ARG A 64 -12.93 11.03 12.09
CA ARG A 64 -13.67 10.15 13.01
C ARG A 64 -15.14 10.58 13.02
N GLY A 65 -15.96 9.87 12.26
CA GLY A 65 -17.41 10.09 12.26
C GLY A 65 -18.25 8.83 12.10
N ASN A 66 -18.11 8.09 10.99
CA ASN A 66 -19.12 7.09 10.63
C ASN A 66 -18.62 5.69 10.24
N ILE A 67 -17.34 5.50 9.96
CA ILE A 67 -16.84 4.21 9.43
C ILE A 67 -16.84 3.12 10.51
N SER A 68 -16.50 3.45 11.75
CA SER A 68 -16.36 2.47 12.84
C SER A 68 -17.66 1.76 13.19
N ARG A 69 -18.81 2.44 13.14
CA ARG A 69 -20.14 1.84 13.41
C ARG A 69 -20.57 0.90 12.29
N HIS A 70 -20.35 1.29 11.04
CA HIS A 70 -20.66 0.45 9.88
C HIS A 70 -19.81 -0.83 9.87
N VAL A 71 -18.51 -0.72 10.16
CA VAL A 71 -17.62 -1.88 10.28
C VAL A 71 -18.02 -2.78 11.45
N ALA A 72 -18.43 -2.23 12.59
CA ALA A 72 -18.93 -3.02 13.72
C ALA A 72 -20.21 -3.80 13.38
N ALA A 73 -21.15 -3.18 12.65
CA ALA A 73 -22.37 -3.83 12.19
C ALA A 73 -22.08 -5.00 11.23
N LEU A 74 -21.18 -4.80 10.26
CA LEU A 74 -20.72 -5.84 9.33
C LEU A 74 -20.04 -7.01 10.07
N ARG A 75 -19.18 -6.72 11.06
CA ARG A 75 -18.52 -7.77 11.87
C ARG A 75 -19.52 -8.55 12.73
N GLY A 76 -20.55 -7.89 13.28
CA GLY A 76 -21.61 -8.55 14.03
C GLY A 76 -22.44 -9.51 13.18
N GLU A 77 -22.62 -9.22 11.88
CA GLU A 77 -23.27 -10.14 10.94
C GLU A 77 -22.50 -11.44 10.76
N TRP A 78 -21.16 -11.38 10.72
CA TRP A 78 -20.31 -12.56 10.55
C TRP A 78 -20.30 -13.44 11.79
N SER A 79 -20.41 -12.85 12.99
CA SER A 79 -20.56 -13.59 14.25
C SER A 79 -21.91 -14.30 14.35
N ARG A 80 -22.99 -13.69 13.82
CA ARG A 80 -24.33 -14.29 13.80
C ARG A 80 -24.47 -15.46 12.83
N ARG A 81 -23.60 -15.54 11.82
CA ARG A 81 -23.61 -16.59 10.79
C ARG A 81 -22.74 -17.81 11.13
N ARG A 82 -22.07 -17.87 12.30
CA ARG A 82 -21.41 -19.12 12.73
C ARG A 82 -22.50 -20.12 13.12
N PRO A 83 -22.66 -21.26 12.43
CA PRO A 83 -23.63 -22.26 12.85
C PRO A 83 -23.25 -22.75 14.24
N ALA A 84 -24.22 -22.77 15.16
CA ALA A 84 -24.06 -23.41 16.45
C ALA A 84 -23.55 -24.84 16.22
N GLY A 85 -22.48 -25.20 16.91
CA GLY A 85 -21.77 -26.44 16.75
C GLY A 85 -22.71 -27.64 16.71
N ARG A 86 -22.65 -28.40 15.62
CA ARG A 86 -23.12 -29.78 15.59
C ARG A 86 -22.11 -30.60 16.39
N GLY A 87 -22.53 -31.15 17.53
CA GLY A 87 -21.88 -32.29 18.17
C GLY A 87 -21.60 -32.12 19.66
N SER A 88 -22.47 -32.69 20.50
CA SER A 88 -22.13 -33.79 21.42
C SER A 88 -23.25 -33.96 22.45
N ARG A 89 -24.12 -34.96 22.24
CA ARG A 89 -24.76 -35.69 23.33
C ARG A 89 -24.67 -37.18 23.02
N SER A 90 -24.37 -37.89 24.10
CA SER A 90 -23.98 -39.28 24.30
C SER A 90 -24.91 -40.31 23.70
#